data_AF-X8HRV3-F1
#
_entry.id   AF-X8HRV3-F1
#
_cell.length_a   1.000
_cell.length_b   1.000
_cell.length_c   1.000
_cell.angle_alpha   90.00
_cell.angle_beta   90.00
_cell.angle_gamma   90.00
#
_symmetry.space_group_name_H-M   'P 1'
#
loop_
_entity.id
_entity.type
_entity.pdbx_description
1 polymer ?
#
loop_
_entity_poly.entity_id
_entity_poly.type
_entity_poly.pdbx_seq_one_letter_code
_entity_poly.pdbx_strand_id
1 'polypeptide(L)'
;MKKSVSLKLIVFSFLLVATSVSYSVPEFQAGSGTDSTEAGVGNTASKEKSSAVGYNNTASGRESSAFGFGNIASKISSSAFGFQNNASGSGSSAFGVDNKASGGGSSAFGADNKASGNRSSAFGADNKASGKYSSAFGYQNTASGENSSVVGSQYKVTGEASGAFGVGFIKSIFYF
;
A
#
# COMPACT_ATOMS: atom_id res chain seq x y z
N MET A 1 35.32 41.75 56.14
CA MET A 1 34.68 40.41 56.17
C MET A 1 34.29 40.01 54.75
N LYS A 2 34.99 39.05 54.13
CA LYS A 2 34.72 38.57 52.78
C LYS A 2 33.43 37.72 52.78
N LYS A 3 32.36 38.18 52.14
CA LYS A 3 31.20 37.34 51.84
C LYS A 3 31.57 36.43 50.68
N SER A 4 31.94 35.20 50.99
CA SER A 4 32.08 34.12 50.01
C SER A 4 30.72 33.83 49.40
N VAL A 5 30.49 34.24 48.16
CA VAL A 5 29.40 33.69 47.35
C VAL A 5 29.70 32.19 47.20
N SER A 6 28.79 31.35 47.69
CA SER A 6 28.95 29.90 47.61
C SER A 6 29.03 29.47 46.15
N LEU A 7 30.20 28.97 45.72
CA LEU A 7 30.44 28.45 44.36
C LEU A 7 29.41 27.38 43.94
N LYS A 8 28.73 26.76 44.92
CA LYS A 8 27.65 25.80 44.69
C LYS A 8 26.43 26.41 43.97
N LEU A 9 26.22 27.72 44.04
CA LEU A 9 25.09 28.37 43.36
C LEU A 9 25.38 28.68 41.87
N ILE A 10 26.66 28.85 41.52
CA ILE A 10 27.08 29.11 40.12
C ILE A 10 27.14 27.81 39.31
N VAL A 11 27.46 26.68 39.95
CA VAL A 11 27.52 25.36 39.28
C VAL A 11 26.12 24.83 38.92
N PHE A 12 25.05 25.32 39.56
CA PHE A 12 23.68 24.88 39.25
C PHE A 12 23.05 25.59 38.05
N SER A 13 23.63 26.71 37.57
CA SER A 13 23.09 27.49 36.44
C SER A 13 23.62 27.07 35.07
N PHE A 14 24.49 26.04 34.98
CA PHE A 14 25.16 25.67 33.72
C PHE A 14 24.96 24.23 33.24
N LEU A 15 23.99 23.47 33.80
CA LEU A 15 23.75 22.08 33.34
C LEU A 15 22.26 21.72 33.21
N LEU A 16 21.47 22.60 32.61
CA LEU A 16 20.22 22.19 31.99
C LEU A 16 19.99 22.94 30.68
N VAL A 17 20.97 22.85 29.78
CA VAL A 17 20.64 22.91 28.36
C VAL A 17 19.95 21.58 28.04
N ALA A 18 18.67 21.50 28.40
CA ALA A 18 17.77 20.51 27.85
C ALA A 18 17.55 20.89 26.38
N THR A 19 18.56 20.68 25.55
CA THR A 19 18.28 20.34 24.16
C THR A 19 17.48 19.06 24.26
N SER A 20 16.16 19.17 24.20
CA SER A 20 15.31 18.05 23.86
C SER A 20 15.81 17.59 22.49
N VAL A 21 16.68 16.60 22.49
CA VAL A 21 16.92 15.85 21.27
C VAL A 21 15.61 15.11 21.05
N SER A 22 14.76 15.68 20.20
CA SER A 22 13.53 15.04 19.74
C SER A 22 13.95 13.83 18.91
N TYR A 23 14.13 12.69 19.56
CA TYR A 23 14.15 11.43 18.86
C TYR A 23 12.71 11.08 18.52
N SER A 24 12.39 11.03 17.22
CA SER A 24 11.17 10.39 16.73
C SER A 24 11.32 8.88 16.92
N VAL A 25 11.18 8.40 18.15
CA VAL A 25 10.96 6.98 18.38
C VAL A 25 9.70 6.59 17.62
N PRO A 26 9.71 5.52 16.82
CA PRO A 26 8.49 4.99 16.22
C PRO A 26 7.48 4.69 17.33
N GLU A 27 6.46 5.52 17.46
CA GLU A 27 5.42 5.37 18.48
C GLU A 27 4.38 4.38 17.98
N PHE A 28 4.04 3.40 18.82
CA PHE A 28 2.83 2.61 18.65
C PHE A 28 1.73 3.32 19.41
N GLN A 29 0.70 3.75 18.69
CA GLN A 29 -0.41 4.52 19.25
C GLN A 29 -1.74 4.04 18.67
N ALA A 30 -2.83 4.40 19.35
CA ALA A 30 -4.15 4.25 18.77
C ALA A 30 -4.33 5.26 17.63
N GLY A 31 -4.95 4.81 16.53
CA GLY A 31 -5.45 5.73 15.53
C GLY A 31 -6.78 6.36 15.95
N SER A 32 -7.44 7.07 15.03
CA SER A 32 -8.75 7.70 15.28
C SER A 32 -9.94 6.74 15.15
N GLY A 33 -9.72 5.51 14.66
CA GLY A 33 -10.72 4.46 14.66
C GLY A 33 -10.74 3.62 15.94
N THR A 34 -11.88 3.04 16.30
CA THR A 34 -11.97 2.05 17.39
C THR A 34 -11.04 0.87 17.12
N ASP A 35 -10.27 0.43 18.12
CA ASP A 35 -9.30 -0.68 17.99
C ASP A 35 -8.31 -0.50 16.82
N SER A 36 -8.02 0.73 16.41
CA SER A 36 -7.09 1.02 15.33
C SER A 36 -5.65 1.19 15.84
N THR A 37 -4.68 0.93 14.98
CA THR A 37 -3.25 1.03 15.31
C THR A 37 -2.53 1.91 14.31
N GLU A 38 -1.75 2.85 14.83
CA GLU A 38 -0.74 3.59 14.08
C GLU A 38 0.63 3.26 14.67
N ALA A 39 1.60 2.91 13.82
CA ALA A 39 2.96 2.63 14.29
C ALA A 39 4.01 3.25 13.37
N GLY A 40 4.78 4.22 13.86
CA GLY A 40 5.75 4.98 13.06
C GLY A 40 5.31 6.41 12.80
N VAL A 41 5.73 7.01 11.68
CA VAL A 41 5.62 8.46 11.46
C VAL A 41 4.60 8.79 10.37
N GLY A 42 3.67 9.69 10.67
CA GLY A 42 2.71 10.22 9.69
C GLY A 42 1.67 9.21 9.20
N ASN A 43 1.45 8.12 9.94
CA ASN A 43 0.42 7.15 9.60
C ASN A 43 -0.97 7.67 9.99
N THR A 44 -2.01 7.14 9.35
CA THR A 44 -3.41 7.44 9.65
C THR A 44 -4.22 6.16 9.61
N ALA A 45 -4.73 5.72 10.75
CA ALA A 45 -5.68 4.62 10.88
C ALA A 45 -7.02 5.17 11.42
N SER A 46 -8.02 5.34 10.53
CA SER A 46 -9.20 6.18 10.83
C SER A 46 -10.53 5.43 10.92
N LYS A 47 -10.52 4.10 10.85
CA LYS A 47 -11.72 3.26 10.97
C LYS A 47 -11.51 2.09 11.91
N GLU A 48 -12.63 1.47 12.32
CA GLU A 48 -12.60 0.33 13.24
C GLU A 48 -11.64 -0.75 12.74
N LYS A 49 -10.74 -1.23 13.63
CA LYS A 49 -9.74 -2.27 13.37
C LYS A 49 -8.81 -1.98 12.19
N SER A 50 -8.62 -0.71 11.83
CA SER A 50 -7.65 -0.32 10.81
C SER A 50 -6.22 -0.28 11.37
N SER A 51 -5.23 -0.60 10.54
CA SER A 51 -3.82 -0.59 10.95
C SER A 51 -2.94 0.11 9.92
N ALA A 52 -2.15 1.09 10.35
CA ALA A 52 -1.24 1.84 9.51
C ALA A 52 0.18 1.86 10.12
N VAL A 53 1.15 1.21 9.47
CA VAL A 53 2.48 0.94 10.06
C VAL A 53 3.61 1.33 9.09
N GLY A 54 4.58 2.10 9.58
CA GLY A 54 5.74 2.57 8.80
C GLY A 54 5.75 4.09 8.67
N TYR A 55 5.83 4.60 7.44
CA TYR A 55 5.89 6.04 7.15
C TYR A 55 4.78 6.47 6.18
N ASN A 56 3.97 7.44 6.57
CA ASN A 56 2.98 8.09 5.72
C ASN A 56 1.93 7.13 5.09
N ASN A 57 1.51 6.10 5.83
CA ASN A 57 0.47 5.17 5.36
C ASN A 57 -0.93 5.62 5.79
N THR A 58 -1.93 5.38 4.95
CA THR A 58 -3.34 5.65 5.25
C THR A 58 -4.16 4.36 5.20
N ALA A 59 -4.66 3.91 6.35
CA ALA A 59 -5.65 2.85 6.48
C ALA A 59 -7.01 3.47 6.89
N SER A 60 -7.86 3.78 5.91
CA SER A 60 -9.13 4.50 6.11
C SER A 60 -10.38 3.67 5.87
N GLY A 61 -10.23 2.35 5.71
CA GLY A 61 -11.33 1.39 5.63
C GLY A 61 -11.51 0.61 6.94
N ARG A 62 -12.73 0.12 7.21
CA ARG A 62 -12.93 -0.83 8.33
C ARG A 62 -12.07 -2.08 8.08
N GLU A 63 -11.35 -2.57 9.08
CA GLU A 63 -10.45 -3.74 8.94
C GLU A 63 -9.36 -3.57 7.85
N SER A 64 -9.06 -2.32 7.42
CA SER A 64 -8.04 -2.09 6.39
C SER A 64 -6.63 -2.08 6.98
N SER A 65 -5.64 -2.54 6.22
CA SER A 65 -4.24 -2.56 6.64
C SER A 65 -3.35 -1.85 5.62
N ALA A 66 -2.51 -0.92 6.06
CA ALA A 66 -1.53 -0.22 5.25
C ALA A 66 -0.14 -0.31 5.91
N PHE A 67 0.86 -0.85 5.22
CA PHE A 67 2.19 -1.07 5.81
C PHE A 67 3.32 -0.71 4.86
N GLY A 68 4.34 0.00 5.34
CA GLY A 68 5.54 0.37 4.59
C GLY A 68 5.65 1.88 4.41
N PHE A 69 5.75 2.36 3.17
CA PHE A 69 5.89 3.78 2.86
C PHE A 69 4.78 4.26 1.91
N GLY A 70 3.97 5.23 2.32
CA GLY A 70 3.05 5.91 1.42
C GLY A 70 1.86 5.07 0.91
N ASN A 71 1.51 3.97 1.58
CA ASN A 71 0.44 3.08 1.10
C ASN A 71 -0.95 3.59 1.50
N ILE A 72 -1.96 3.31 0.69
CA ILE A 72 -3.36 3.69 0.91
C ILE A 72 -4.24 2.44 0.84
N ALA A 73 -4.88 2.08 1.96
CA ALA A 73 -5.92 1.06 2.05
C ALA A 73 -7.23 1.73 2.47
N SER A 74 -8.11 2.03 1.50
CA SER A 74 -9.20 3.02 1.70
C SER A 74 -10.61 2.43 1.80
N LYS A 75 -10.77 1.12 1.60
CA LYS A 75 -12.06 0.43 1.68
C LYS A 75 -12.05 -0.71 2.69
N ILE A 76 -13.24 -1.20 3.02
CA ILE A 76 -13.42 -2.30 3.96
C ILE A 76 -12.54 -3.50 3.58
N SER A 77 -11.82 -4.04 4.57
CA SER A 77 -10.91 -5.19 4.45
C SER A 77 -9.87 -5.06 3.32
N SER A 78 -9.53 -3.83 2.91
CA SER A 78 -8.49 -3.59 1.90
C SER A 78 -7.10 -3.65 2.53
N SER A 79 -6.11 -4.12 1.76
CA SER A 79 -4.72 -4.28 2.23
C SER A 79 -3.73 -3.67 1.25
N ALA A 80 -2.86 -2.78 1.71
CA ALA A 80 -1.82 -2.14 0.91
C ALA A 80 -0.45 -2.25 1.59
N PHE A 81 0.54 -2.89 0.95
CA PHE A 81 1.80 -3.24 1.62
C PHE A 81 3.01 -3.00 0.70
N GLY A 82 4.00 -2.24 1.16
CA GLY A 82 5.23 -1.94 0.42
C GLY A 82 5.45 -0.44 0.21
N PHE A 83 5.63 0.02 -1.03
CA PHE A 83 5.89 1.42 -1.37
C PHE A 83 4.78 1.95 -2.30
N GLN A 84 4.07 2.99 -1.87
CA GLN A 84 3.10 3.75 -2.67
C GLN A 84 1.95 2.92 -3.29
N ASN A 85 1.56 1.81 -2.67
CA ASN A 85 0.43 1.01 -3.16
C ASN A 85 -0.91 1.65 -2.82
N ASN A 86 -1.93 1.43 -3.65
CA ASN A 86 -3.30 1.88 -3.46
C ASN A 86 -4.30 0.74 -3.61
N ALA A 87 -4.82 0.26 -2.48
CA ALA A 87 -5.93 -0.68 -2.39
C ALA A 87 -7.23 0.11 -2.11
N SER A 88 -7.99 0.40 -3.16
CA SER A 88 -9.20 1.22 -3.10
C SER A 88 -10.50 0.46 -3.40
N GLY A 89 -10.44 -0.86 -3.52
CA GLY A 89 -11.59 -1.74 -3.64
C GLY A 89 -11.97 -2.40 -2.30
N SER A 90 -13.25 -2.69 -2.09
CA SER A 90 -13.67 -3.52 -0.95
C SER A 90 -13.01 -4.89 -1.03
N GLY A 91 -12.27 -5.32 0.01
CA GLY A 91 -11.50 -6.57 0.01
C GLY A 91 -10.35 -6.62 -0.99
N SER A 92 -9.89 -5.48 -1.53
CA SER A 92 -8.79 -5.46 -2.49
C SER A 92 -7.41 -5.55 -1.82
N SER A 93 -6.44 -6.13 -2.50
CA SER A 93 -5.05 -6.26 -2.02
C SER A 93 -4.06 -5.65 -3.02
N ALA A 94 -3.17 -4.78 -2.56
CA ALA A 94 -2.09 -4.18 -3.35
C ALA A 94 -0.74 -4.38 -2.63
N PHE A 95 0.20 -5.11 -3.22
CA PHE A 95 1.46 -5.49 -2.57
C PHE A 95 2.67 -5.28 -3.48
N GLY A 96 3.68 -4.55 -3.00
CA GLY A 96 4.94 -4.29 -3.72
C GLY A 96 5.20 -2.80 -3.91
N VAL A 97 5.37 -2.34 -5.15
CA VAL A 97 5.69 -0.95 -5.49
C VAL A 97 4.64 -0.39 -6.46
N ASP A 98 4.01 0.73 -6.13
CA ASP A 98 3.13 1.48 -7.03
C ASP A 98 1.94 0.69 -7.62
N ASN A 99 1.47 -0.35 -6.93
CA ASN A 99 0.31 -1.11 -7.41
C ASN A 99 -1.01 -0.42 -7.08
N LYS A 100 -1.99 -0.57 -7.97
CA LYS A 100 -3.37 -0.09 -7.79
C LYS A 100 -4.38 -1.22 -7.92
N ALA A 101 -4.98 -1.62 -6.81
CA ALA A 101 -6.09 -2.56 -6.74
C ALA A 101 -7.40 -1.80 -6.45
N SER A 102 -8.14 -1.42 -7.50
CA SER A 102 -9.33 -0.57 -7.37
C SER A 102 -10.66 -1.31 -7.54
N GLY A 103 -10.64 -2.55 -8.01
CA GLY A 103 -11.84 -3.39 -8.09
C GLY A 103 -12.18 -4.03 -6.74
N GLY A 104 -13.47 -4.25 -6.46
CA GLY A 104 -13.87 -5.04 -5.29
C GLY A 104 -13.32 -6.47 -5.39
N GLY A 105 -12.64 -6.96 -4.35
CA GLY A 105 -11.95 -8.25 -4.32
C GLY A 105 -10.80 -8.37 -5.33
N SER A 106 -10.26 -7.25 -5.81
CA SER A 106 -9.14 -7.27 -6.77
C SER A 106 -7.78 -7.41 -6.09
N SER A 107 -6.81 -7.96 -6.81
CA SER A 107 -5.45 -8.18 -6.30
C SER A 107 -4.41 -7.63 -7.28
N ALA A 108 -3.49 -6.79 -6.81
CA ALA A 108 -2.37 -6.27 -7.57
C ALA A 108 -1.05 -6.54 -6.82
N PHE A 109 -0.13 -7.29 -7.42
CA PHE A 109 1.10 -7.72 -6.74
C PHE A 109 2.34 -7.57 -7.63
N GLY A 110 3.38 -6.91 -7.14
CA GLY A 110 4.64 -6.69 -7.84
C GLY A 110 4.94 -5.20 -8.02
N ALA A 111 5.17 -4.73 -9.24
CA ALA A 111 5.45 -3.32 -9.53
C ALA A 111 4.47 -2.73 -10.56
N ASP A 112 3.93 -1.54 -10.32
CA ASP A 112 3.13 -0.78 -11.29
C ASP A 112 1.89 -1.52 -11.84
N ASN A 113 1.35 -2.51 -11.14
CA ASN A 113 0.18 -3.25 -11.63
C ASN A 113 -1.12 -2.51 -11.34
N LYS A 114 -2.10 -2.65 -12.24
CA LYS A 114 -3.46 -2.11 -12.11
C LYS A 114 -4.53 -3.19 -12.23
N ALA A 115 -5.07 -3.62 -11.09
CA ALA A 115 -6.23 -4.50 -11.01
C ALA A 115 -7.49 -3.65 -10.76
N SER A 116 -8.24 -3.34 -11.83
CA SER A 116 -9.38 -2.41 -11.79
C SER A 116 -10.74 -3.07 -12.00
N GLY A 117 -10.78 -4.29 -12.54
CA GLY A 117 -12.01 -5.07 -12.63
C GLY A 117 -12.42 -5.66 -11.28
N ASN A 118 -13.72 -5.85 -11.05
CA ASN A 118 -14.19 -6.59 -9.88
C ASN A 118 -13.65 -8.02 -9.93
N ARG A 119 -13.06 -8.48 -8.81
CA ARG A 119 -12.37 -9.78 -8.68
C ARG A 119 -11.26 -9.99 -9.72
N SER A 120 -10.65 -8.92 -10.21
CA SER A 120 -9.51 -9.01 -11.14
C SER A 120 -8.18 -9.22 -10.42
N SER A 121 -7.22 -9.82 -11.11
CA SER A 121 -5.87 -10.08 -10.57
C SER A 121 -4.78 -9.60 -11.54
N ALA A 122 -3.84 -8.79 -11.08
CA ALA A 122 -2.68 -8.34 -11.83
C ALA A 122 -1.40 -8.66 -11.05
N PHE A 123 -0.50 -9.47 -11.62
CA PHE A 123 0.69 -9.97 -10.92
C PHE A 123 1.94 -9.86 -11.80
N GLY A 124 3.02 -9.28 -11.27
CA GLY A 124 4.28 -9.07 -11.98
C GLY A 124 4.63 -7.60 -12.12
N ALA A 125 4.91 -7.11 -13.33
CA ALA A 125 5.23 -5.70 -13.55
C ALA A 125 4.40 -5.07 -14.68
N ASP A 126 3.84 -3.88 -14.44
CA ASP A 126 3.11 -3.07 -15.43
C ASP A 126 1.92 -3.82 -16.09
N ASN A 127 1.25 -4.71 -15.35
CA ASN A 127 0.06 -5.41 -15.87
C ASN A 127 -1.22 -4.64 -15.58
N LYS A 128 -2.21 -4.76 -16.47
CA LYS A 128 -3.55 -4.18 -16.34
C LYS A 128 -4.62 -5.27 -16.46
N ALA A 129 -5.29 -5.58 -15.37
CA ALA A 129 -6.48 -6.43 -15.35
C ALA A 129 -7.71 -5.54 -15.13
N SER A 130 -8.44 -5.19 -16.19
CA SER A 130 -9.59 -4.27 -16.14
C SER A 130 -10.94 -4.94 -16.39
N GLY A 131 -10.96 -6.17 -16.91
CA GLY A 131 -12.19 -6.96 -17.02
C GLY A 131 -12.65 -7.50 -15.67
N LYS A 132 -13.95 -7.66 -15.49
CA LYS A 132 -14.48 -8.41 -14.34
C LYS A 132 -13.97 -9.85 -14.41
N TYR A 133 -13.51 -10.40 -13.27
CA TYR A 133 -12.86 -11.72 -13.20
C TYR A 133 -11.60 -11.89 -14.08
N SER A 134 -11.01 -10.79 -14.58
CA SER A 134 -9.85 -10.90 -15.46
C SER A 134 -8.55 -11.15 -14.69
N SER A 135 -7.59 -11.85 -15.31
CA SER A 135 -6.25 -12.08 -14.78
C SER A 135 -5.17 -11.64 -15.78
N ALA A 136 -4.16 -10.92 -15.29
CA ALA A 136 -2.97 -10.54 -16.06
C ALA A 136 -1.70 -10.86 -15.25
N PHE A 137 -0.89 -11.79 -15.74
CA PHE A 137 0.31 -12.29 -15.07
C PHE A 137 1.55 -12.12 -15.96
N GLY A 138 2.62 -11.51 -15.44
CA GLY A 138 3.91 -11.36 -16.12
C GLY A 138 4.33 -9.90 -16.30
N TYR A 139 4.64 -9.47 -17.52
CA TYR A 139 5.13 -8.10 -17.79
C TYR A 139 4.33 -7.40 -18.89
N GLN A 140 3.76 -6.22 -18.62
CA GLN A 140 3.07 -5.40 -19.62
C GLN A 140 1.84 -6.04 -20.27
N ASN A 141 1.13 -6.91 -19.56
CA ASN A 141 -0.09 -7.51 -20.11
C ASN A 141 -1.33 -6.66 -19.85
N THR A 142 -2.30 -6.70 -20.76
CA THR A 142 -3.63 -6.10 -20.59
C THR A 142 -4.71 -7.16 -20.77
N ALA A 143 -5.44 -7.48 -19.71
CA ALA A 143 -6.63 -8.33 -19.70
C ALA A 143 -7.87 -7.44 -19.46
N SER A 144 -8.60 -7.07 -20.52
CA SER A 144 -9.73 -6.14 -20.44
C SER A 144 -11.09 -6.76 -20.69
N GLY A 145 -11.16 -8.01 -21.18
CA GLY A 145 -12.42 -8.73 -21.33
C GLY A 145 -12.93 -9.32 -20.01
N GLU A 146 -14.25 -9.43 -19.82
CA GLU A 146 -14.80 -10.21 -18.71
C GLU A 146 -14.35 -11.67 -18.81
N ASN A 147 -13.96 -12.28 -17.70
CA ASN A 147 -13.39 -13.63 -17.64
C ASN A 147 -12.12 -13.83 -18.51
N SER A 148 -11.42 -12.75 -18.89
CA SER A 148 -10.20 -12.88 -19.70
C SER A 148 -8.96 -13.24 -18.87
N SER A 149 -8.05 -14.05 -19.42
CA SER A 149 -6.81 -14.44 -18.73
C SER A 149 -5.57 -14.31 -19.61
N VAL A 150 -4.54 -13.64 -19.10
CA VAL A 150 -3.30 -13.37 -19.82
C VAL A 150 -2.11 -13.77 -18.96
N VAL A 151 -1.22 -14.60 -19.50
CA VAL A 151 0.02 -15.02 -18.83
C VAL A 151 1.19 -14.89 -19.79
N GLY A 152 2.06 -13.90 -19.58
CA GLY A 152 3.18 -13.70 -20.51
C GLY A 152 3.81 -12.32 -20.46
N SER A 153 4.20 -11.83 -21.62
CA SER A 153 4.71 -10.46 -21.75
C SER A 153 4.12 -9.75 -22.96
N GLN A 154 3.65 -8.52 -22.73
CA GLN A 154 3.16 -7.60 -23.78
C GLN A 154 1.93 -8.08 -24.56
N TYR A 155 1.08 -8.89 -23.93
CA TYR A 155 -0.20 -9.32 -24.52
C TYR A 155 -1.32 -8.34 -24.23
N LYS A 156 -2.26 -8.21 -25.17
CA LYS A 156 -3.53 -7.51 -24.96
C LYS A 156 -4.68 -8.43 -25.34
N VAL A 157 -5.54 -8.75 -24.38
CA VAL A 157 -6.73 -9.59 -24.56
C VAL A 157 -7.97 -8.78 -24.18
N THR A 158 -8.85 -8.56 -25.16
CA THR A 158 -10.05 -7.72 -25.01
C THR A 158 -11.36 -8.50 -25.10
N GLY A 159 -11.32 -9.76 -25.55
CA GLY A 159 -12.52 -10.58 -25.70
C GLY A 159 -13.04 -11.12 -24.37
N GLU A 160 -14.35 -11.25 -24.25
CA GLU A 160 -14.96 -11.99 -23.15
C GLU A 160 -14.53 -13.47 -23.20
N ALA A 161 -14.27 -14.06 -22.03
CA ALA A 161 -13.87 -15.47 -21.87
C ALA A 161 -12.68 -15.90 -22.74
N SER A 162 -11.77 -14.96 -23.05
CA SER A 162 -10.62 -15.20 -23.94
C SER A 162 -9.29 -15.16 -23.20
N GLY A 163 -8.24 -15.71 -23.79
CA GLY A 163 -6.93 -15.68 -23.15
C GLY A 163 -5.73 -15.75 -24.08
N ALA A 164 -4.56 -15.48 -23.51
CA ALA A 164 -3.27 -15.57 -24.18
C ALA A 164 -2.20 -16.08 -23.20
N PHE A 165 -1.30 -16.93 -23.68
CA PHE A 165 -0.19 -17.47 -22.89
C PHE A 165 1.10 -17.52 -23.71
N GLY A 166 2.24 -17.24 -23.08
CA GLY A 166 3.58 -17.44 -23.67
C GLY A 166 4.56 -16.30 -23.42
N VAL A 167 5.77 -16.41 -23.97
CA VAL A 167 6.81 -15.37 -23.94
C VAL A 167 7.13 -14.94 -25.38
N GLY A 168 7.13 -13.64 -25.65
CA GLY A 168 7.45 -13.08 -26.98
C GLY A 168 6.25 -12.47 -27.72
N PHE A 169 6.56 -11.53 -28.61
CA PHE A 169 5.60 -10.74 -29.40
C PHE A 169 4.66 -11.63 -30.24
N ILE A 170 3.48 -11.97 -29.73
CA ILE A 170 2.43 -12.56 -30.57
C ILE A 170 1.39 -11.49 -30.85
N LYS A 171 1.34 -11.08 -32.13
CA LYS A 171 0.40 -10.12 -32.70
C LYS A 171 -1.03 -10.68 -32.89
N SER A 172 -1.33 -11.86 -32.34
CA SER A 172 -2.59 -12.58 -32.58
C SER A 172 -3.13 -13.21 -31.30
N ILE A 173 -4.38 -12.87 -30.99
CA ILE A 173 -5.21 -13.50 -29.96
C ILE A 173 -5.78 -14.80 -30.52
N PHE A 174 -5.69 -15.90 -29.77
CA PHE A 174 -6.49 -17.09 -30.05
C PHE A 174 -7.88 -16.88 -29.45
N TYR A 175 -8.91 -16.91 -30.29
CA TYR A 175 -10.30 -17.09 -29.86
C TYR A 175 -10.54 -18.61 -29.80
N PHE A 176 -10.90 -19.14 -28.64
CA PHE A 176 -11.52 -20.45 -28.50
C PHE A 176 -13.00 -20.26 -28.20
#